data_AF-R4IRI5-F1
#
_entry.id   AF-R4IRI5-F1
#
_cell.length_a   1.000
_cell.length_b   1.000
_cell.length_c   1.000
_cell.angle_alpha   90.00
_cell.angle_beta   90.00
_cell.angle_gamma   90.00
#
_symmetry.space_group_name_H-M   'P 1'
#
loop_
_entity.id
_entity.type
_entity.pdbx_description
1 polymer ?
#
loop_
_entity_poly.entity_id
_entity_poly.type
_entity_poly.pdbx_seq_one_letter_code
_entity_poly.pdbx_strand_id
1 'polypeptide(L)'
;KPEWYFLFAYAILRSIPNKLGGVLALLASILVLMVVPILHTSKQRSLTFRPLTQFLFWTLVADVAILTWIGGMPVEHPFIIIGQVASFLYFFLFLVLSPFAGWLENKVLEWH
;
A
#
# COMPACT_ATOMS: atom_id res chain seq x y z
N LYS A 1 -8.60 -2.66 -20.92
CA LYS A 1 -7.69 -2.27 -19.81
C LYS A 1 -7.51 -0.76 -19.88
N PRO A 2 -7.45 -0.06 -18.74
CA PRO A 2 -7.21 1.38 -18.71
C PRO A 2 -5.74 1.71 -19.05
N GLU A 3 -5.41 2.99 -19.13
CA GLU A 3 -4.04 3.49 -19.30
C GLU A 3 -3.13 3.02 -18.15
N TRP A 4 -1.82 2.96 -18.43
CA TRP A 4 -0.85 2.30 -17.56
C TRP A 4 -0.82 2.86 -16.12
N TYR A 5 -1.01 4.17 -15.96
CA TYR A 5 -0.99 4.86 -14.67
C TYR A 5 -2.24 4.57 -13.81
N PHE A 6 -3.30 4.01 -14.38
CA PHE A 6 -4.49 3.53 -13.64
C PHE A 6 -4.45 2.05 -13.30
N LEU A 7 -3.45 1.30 -13.79
CA LEU A 7 -3.45 -0.16 -13.66
C LEU A 7 -3.37 -0.64 -12.20
N PHE A 8 -2.67 0.07 -11.31
CA PHE A 8 -2.59 -0.31 -9.90
C PHE A 8 -3.97 -0.25 -9.21
N ALA A 9 -4.71 0.85 -9.42
CA ALA A 9 -6.04 1.04 -8.86
C ALA A 9 -7.07 0.08 -9.50
N TYR A 10 -6.90 -0.19 -10.81
CA TYR A 10 -7.68 -1.20 -11.50
C TYR A 10 -7.43 -2.61 -10.96
N ALA A 11 -6.19 -2.95 -10.60
CA ALA A 11 -5.85 -4.22 -9.96
C ALA A 11 -6.55 -4.36 -8.59
N ILE A 12 -6.58 -3.31 -7.78
CA ILE A 12 -7.28 -3.30 -6.49
C ILE A 12 -8.80 -3.49 -6.67
N LEU A 13 -9.41 -2.82 -7.65
CA LEU A 13 -10.84 -2.95 -7.98
C LEU A 13 -11.24 -4.41 -8.25
N ARG A 14 -10.45 -5.12 -9.07
CA ARG A 14 -10.75 -6.51 -9.48
C ARG A 14 -10.39 -7.57 -8.44
N SER A 15 -9.63 -7.20 -7.40
CA SER A 15 -9.26 -8.14 -6.33
C SER A 15 -10.43 -8.47 -5.40
N ILE A 16 -11.43 -7.59 -5.32
CA ILE A 16 -12.61 -7.77 -4.46
C ILE A 16 -13.77 -8.33 -5.28
N PRO A 17 -14.29 -9.54 -4.97
CA PRO A 17 -15.39 -10.17 -5.71
C PRO A 17 -16.76 -9.59 -5.36
N ASN A 18 -16.85 -8.27 -5.17
CA ASN A 18 -18.07 -7.52 -4.90
C ASN A 18 -18.02 -6.18 -5.62
N LYS A 19 -19.07 -5.83 -6.38
CA LYS A 19 -19.10 -4.61 -7.19
C LYS A 19 -18.97 -3.33 -6.36
N LEU A 20 -19.68 -3.22 -5.24
CA LEU A 20 -19.60 -2.06 -4.35
C LEU A 20 -18.25 -2.03 -3.63
N GLY A 21 -17.82 -3.16 -3.07
CA GLY A 21 -16.56 -3.28 -2.34
C GLY A 21 -15.34 -2.93 -3.19
N GLY A 22 -15.29 -3.38 -4.44
CA GLY A 22 -14.22 -3.03 -5.37
C GLY A 22 -14.17 -1.54 -5.68
N VAL A 23 -15.31 -0.87 -5.90
CA VAL A 23 -15.36 0.58 -6.15
C VAL A 23 -14.88 1.35 -4.91
N LEU A 24 -15.33 0.94 -3.71
CA LEU A 24 -14.87 1.54 -2.46
C LEU A 24 -13.36 1.37 -2.27
N ALA A 25 -12.80 0.21 -2.59
CA ALA A 25 -11.36 -0.04 -2.48
C ALA A 25 -10.55 0.76 -3.50
N LEU A 26 -11.05 0.92 -4.74
CA LEU A 26 -10.41 1.79 -5.72
C LEU A 26 -10.37 3.23 -5.22
N LEU A 27 -11.49 3.76 -4.72
CA LEU A 27 -11.51 5.12 -4.15
C LEU A 27 -10.57 5.21 -2.95
N ALA A 28 -10.62 4.24 -2.04
CA ALA A 28 -9.75 4.17 -0.86
C ALA A 28 -8.26 4.14 -1.24
N SER A 29 -7.87 3.50 -2.35
CA SER A 29 -6.46 3.45 -2.79
C SER A 29 -5.89 4.82 -3.15
N ILE A 30 -6.73 5.80 -3.48
CA ILE A 30 -6.31 7.18 -3.72
C ILE A 30 -6.47 8.00 -2.43
N LEU A 31 -7.61 7.86 -1.74
CA LEU A 31 -7.92 8.63 -0.54
C LEU A 31 -7.00 8.29 0.63
N VAL A 32 -6.38 7.10 0.67
CA VAL A 32 -5.40 6.72 1.71
C VAL A 32 -4.24 7.71 1.79
N LEU A 33 -3.86 8.36 0.68
CA LEU A 33 -2.81 9.38 0.65
C LEU A 33 -3.15 10.60 1.53
N MET A 34 -4.44 10.94 1.66
CA MET A 34 -4.88 12.03 2.54
C MET A 34 -4.80 11.65 4.03
N VAL A 35 -4.76 10.35 4.34
CA VAL A 35 -4.68 9.83 5.70
C VAL A 35 -3.22 9.71 6.16
N VAL A 36 -2.25 9.67 5.23
CA VAL A 36 -0.80 9.56 5.52
C VAL A 36 -0.29 10.59 6.54
N PRO A 37 -0.65 11.90 6.45
CA PRO A 37 -0.19 12.89 7.44
C PRO A 37 -0.68 12.58 8.86
N ILE A 38 -1.89 12.04 8.99
CA ILE A 38 -2.52 11.70 10.28
C ILE A 38 -1.88 10.43 10.87
N LEU A 39 -1.43 9.53 10.01
CA LEU A 39 -0.78 8.26 10.37
C LEU A 39 0.71 8.41 10.73
N HIS A 40 1.26 9.62 10.68
CA HIS A 40 2.66 9.86 11.00
C HIS A 40 2.91 9.77 12.51
N THR A 41 3.53 8.68 12.96
CA THR A 41 3.82 8.40 14.38
C THR A 41 5.25 8.73 14.80
N SER A 42 6.17 8.87 13.84
CA SER A 42 7.59 9.13 14.10
C SER A 42 7.83 10.56 14.55
N LYS A 43 8.82 10.79 15.43
CA LYS A 43 9.29 12.15 15.75
C LYS A 43 10.21 12.72 14.66
N GLN A 44 10.81 11.84 13.85
CA GLN A 44 11.59 12.20 12.67
C GLN A 44 10.71 12.40 11.44
N ARG A 45 10.80 13.59 10.85
CA ARG A 45 10.09 13.93 9.61
C ARG A 45 10.65 13.18 8.39
N SER A 46 11.98 13.09 8.26
CA SER A 46 12.62 12.42 7.12
C SER A 46 12.73 10.91 7.33
N LEU A 47 12.82 10.17 6.23
CA LEU A 47 13.13 8.73 6.23
C LEU A 47 14.64 8.45 6.37
N THR A 48 15.52 9.45 6.22
CA THR A 48 16.98 9.26 6.13
C THR A 48 17.58 8.42 7.27
N PHE A 49 17.12 8.59 8.51
CA PHE A 49 17.64 7.86 9.67
C PHE A 49 16.63 6.85 10.24
N ARG A 50 15.72 6.35 9.40
CA ARG A 50 14.63 5.43 9.74
C ARG A 50 14.71 4.16 8.88
N PRO A 51 15.67 3.26 9.16
CA PRO A 51 15.97 2.13 8.27
C PRO A 51 14.80 1.15 8.11
N LEU A 52 14.00 0.92 9.15
CA LEU A 52 12.83 0.05 9.07
C LEU A 52 11.77 0.68 8.19
N THR A 53 11.52 1.97 8.35
CA THR A 53 10.55 2.69 7.51
C THR A 53 11.03 2.83 6.07
N GLN A 54 12.34 2.97 5.81
CA GLN A 54 12.90 2.91 4.45
C GLN A 54 12.64 1.57 3.77
N PHE A 55 12.83 0.46 4.48
CA PHE A 55 12.52 -0.87 3.96
C PHE A 55 11.03 -1.01 3.59
N LEU A 56 10.13 -0.53 4.46
CA LEU A 56 8.69 -0.53 4.18
C LEU A 56 8.32 0.38 3.00
N PHE A 57 8.98 1.52 2.85
CA PHE A 57 8.80 2.40 1.69
C PHE A 57 9.17 1.70 0.37
N TRP A 58 10.32 1.03 0.32
CA TRP A 58 10.70 0.28 -0.88
C TRP A 58 9.81 -0.94 -1.12
N THR A 59 9.30 -1.56 -0.07
CA THR A 59 8.28 -2.61 -0.17
C THR A 59 7.00 -2.07 -0.80
N LEU A 60 6.54 -0.88 -0.41
CA LEU A 60 5.39 -0.21 -1.02
C LEU A 60 5.63 0.09 -2.51
N VAL A 61 6.81 0.58 -2.88
CA VAL A 61 7.15 0.84 -4.29
C VAL A 61 7.11 -0.46 -5.10
N ALA A 62 7.67 -1.54 -4.57
CA ALA A 62 7.62 -2.85 -5.21
C ALA A 62 6.18 -3.38 -5.34
N ASP A 63 5.35 -3.21 -4.31
CA ASP A 63 3.95 -3.63 -4.31
C ASP A 63 3.12 -2.86 -5.35
N VAL A 64 3.29 -1.54 -5.47
CA VAL A 64 2.65 -0.73 -6.53
C VAL A 64 3.09 -1.19 -7.92
N ALA A 65 4.36 -1.56 -8.10
CA ALA A 65 4.84 -2.12 -9.37
C ALA A 65 4.18 -3.48 -9.68
N ILE A 66 4.01 -4.34 -8.67
CA ILE A 66 3.28 -5.63 -8.79
C ILE A 66 1.81 -5.38 -9.14
N LEU A 67 1.12 -4.47 -8.45
CA LEU A 67 -0.27 -4.12 -8.76
C LEU A 67 -0.43 -3.58 -10.18
N THR A 68 0.50 -2.74 -10.64
CA THR A 68 0.52 -2.22 -12.00
C THR A 68 0.67 -3.34 -13.02
N TRP A 69 1.58 -4.28 -12.77
CA TRP A 69 1.77 -5.47 -13.60
C TRP A 69 0.50 -6.35 -13.63
N ILE A 70 -0.07 -6.67 -12.47
CA ILE A 70 -1.28 -7.52 -12.34
C ILE A 70 -2.51 -6.87 -12.96
N GLY A 71 -2.65 -5.54 -12.88
CA GLY A 71 -3.70 -4.80 -13.59
C GLY A 71 -3.65 -5.02 -15.10
N GLY A 72 -2.47 -5.28 -15.64
CA GLY A 72 -2.20 -5.64 -17.03
C GLY A 72 -2.37 -7.12 -17.37
N MET A 73 -2.62 -8.02 -16.42
CA MET A 73 -2.74 -9.47 -16.65
C MET A 73 -4.20 -9.93 -16.79
N PRO A 74 -4.50 -11.10 -17.38
CA PRO A 74 -5.86 -11.67 -17.41
C PRO A 74 -6.39 -12.00 -16.00
N VAL A 75 -7.71 -12.14 -15.85
CA VAL A 75 -8.37 -12.50 -14.58
C VAL A 75 -8.41 -14.02 -14.44
N GLU A 76 -7.23 -14.62 -14.31
CA GLU A 76 -7.03 -16.06 -14.26
C GLU A 76 -6.05 -16.43 -13.13
N HIS A 77 -6.04 -17.71 -12.72
CA HIS A 77 -5.02 -18.21 -11.81
C HIS A 77 -3.64 -18.16 -12.50
N PRO A 78 -2.55 -17.72 -11.83
CA PRO A 78 -2.43 -17.34 -10.41
C PRO A 78 -2.66 -15.84 -10.11
N PHE A 79 -2.89 -15.01 -11.14
CA PHE A 79 -2.91 -13.54 -11.04
C PHE A 79 -4.02 -12.99 -10.14
N ILE A 80 -5.13 -13.71 -9.97
CA ILE A 80 -6.20 -13.34 -9.02
C ILE A 80 -5.64 -13.29 -7.59
N ILE A 81 -4.98 -14.35 -7.15
CA ILE A 81 -4.46 -14.47 -5.78
C ILE A 81 -3.34 -13.44 -5.56
N ILE A 82 -2.45 -13.26 -6.54
CA ILE A 82 -1.38 -12.26 -6.45
C ILE A 82 -1.98 -10.86 -6.31
N GLY A 83 -3.00 -10.52 -7.11
CA GLY A 83 -3.71 -9.24 -6.99
C GLY A 83 -4.34 -9.04 -5.63
N GLN A 84 -4.98 -10.07 -5.07
CA GLN A 84 -5.60 -10.01 -3.74
C GLN A 84 -4.57 -9.80 -2.63
N VAL A 85 -3.47 -10.56 -2.64
CA VAL A 85 -2.39 -10.43 -1.67
C VAL A 85 -1.73 -9.06 -1.76
N ALA A 86 -1.42 -8.58 -2.97
CA ALA A 86 -0.84 -7.26 -3.19
C ALA A 86 -1.81 -6.14 -2.75
N SER A 87 -3.10 -6.26 -3.06
CA SER A 87 -4.10 -5.27 -2.64
C SER A 87 -4.24 -5.19 -1.12
N PHE A 88 -4.17 -6.34 -0.44
CA PHE A 88 -4.14 -6.40 1.02
C PHE A 88 -2.85 -5.75 1.57
N LEU A 89 -1.69 -6.13 1.02
CA LEU A 89 -0.40 -5.61 1.43
C LEU A 89 -0.31 -4.09 1.28
N TYR A 90 -0.84 -3.53 0.18
CA TYR A 90 -0.94 -2.10 -0.06
C TYR A 90 -1.59 -1.34 1.09
N PHE A 91 -2.82 -1.72 1.47
CA PHE A 91 -3.53 -1.07 2.57
C PHE A 91 -2.88 -1.36 3.93
N PHE A 92 -2.35 -2.56 4.12
CA PHE A 92 -1.67 -2.94 5.35
C PHE A 92 -0.38 -2.14 5.58
N LEU A 93 0.39 -1.87 4.52
CA LEU A 93 1.58 -1.02 4.55
C LEU A 93 1.26 0.40 5.00
N PHE A 94 0.21 1.00 4.44
CA PHE A 94 -0.21 2.36 4.81
C PHE A 94 -0.81 2.43 6.21
N LEU A 95 -1.81 1.60 6.51
CA LEU A 95 -2.66 1.76 7.69
C LEU A 95 -2.05 1.16 8.96
N VAL A 96 -1.16 0.17 8.84
CA VAL A 96 -0.67 -0.61 9.99
C VAL A 96 0.85 -0.57 10.08
N LEU A 97 1.57 -1.05 9.05
CA LEU A 97 3.01 -1.25 9.16
C LEU A 97 3.78 0.06 9.26
N SER A 98 3.43 1.08 8.48
CA SER A 98 4.13 2.38 8.51
C SER A 98 3.98 3.11 9.85
N PRO A 99 2.76 3.25 10.43
CA PRO A 99 2.59 3.80 11.78
C PRO A 99 3.32 2.97 12.85
N PHE A 100 3.24 1.65 12.75
CA PHE A 100 3.88 0.75 13.70
C PHE A 100 5.41 0.87 13.68
N ALA A 101 6.01 0.91 12.48
CA ALA A 101 7.44 1.11 12.32
C ALA A 101 7.92 2.45 12.87
N GLY A 102 7.18 3.54 12.62
CA GLY A 102 7.52 4.85 13.20
C GLY A 102 7.44 4.87 14.73
N TRP A 103 6.44 4.21 15.30
CA TRP A 103 6.34 4.06 16.75
C TRP A 103 7.48 3.22 17.33
N LEU A 104 7.83 2.11 16.67
CA LEU A 104 8.90 1.21 17.09
C LEU A 104 10.26 1.89 17.02
N GLU A 105 10.55 2.62 15.93
CA GLU A 105 11.79 3.38 15.76
C GLU A 105 11.94 4.45 16.85
N ASN A 106 10.85 5.15 17.22
CA ASN A 106 10.89 6.09 18.36
C ASN A 106 11.32 5.40 19.65
N LYS A 107 10.80 4.18 19.92
CA LYS A 107 11.16 3.43 21.12
C LYS A 107 12.61 2.94 21.12
N VAL A 108 13.10 2.48 19.97
CA VAL A 108 14.50 2.04 19.80
C VAL A 108 15.48 3.21 19.97
N LEU A 109 15.09 4.41 19.55
CA LEU A 109 15.90 5.63 19.68
C LEU A 109 15.72 6.35 21.03
N GLU A 110 15.00 5.74 21.98
CA GLU A 110 14.70 6.30 23.31
C GLU A 110 14.06 7.69 23.26
N TRP A 111 13.25 7.95 22.24
CA TRP A 111 12.50 9.18 22.13
C TRP A 111 11.21 9.11 22.93
N HIS A 112 11.14 9.98 23.95
CA HIS A 112 9.97 10.16 24.81
C HIS A 112 8.80 10.85 24.08
#